data_AF-A0A7W9FGD3-F1
#
_entry.id   AF-A0A7W9FGD3-F1
#
_cell.length_a   1.000
_cell.length_b   1.000
_cell.length_c   1.000
_cell.angle_alpha   90.00
_cell.angle_beta   90.00
_cell.angle_gamma   90.00
#
_symmetry.space_group_name_H-M   'P 1'
#
loop_
_entity.id
_entity.type
_entity.pdbx_description
1 polymer ?
#
loop_
_entity_poly.entity_id
_entity_poly.type
_entity_poly.pdbx_seq_one_letter_code
_entity_poly.pdbx_strand_id
1 'polypeptide(L)'
;MNALLPSGTPELPTLVSFYAGDRYYHDAADRLRADCERQGMPHHIEELPADGLDWGAITREKVAFYRRMHERFGAILWVDVDTRLVGVPEQLRGSRFDLAGFGGRYRYIRDFDPFQTARFWVPSFLYFGPTAEAREFLDLMVSIEQETEERVTDDYVLQEAWMRHQTMLSVGLLPPDLVARPTDALTDRHVFVHGDSGNVSAFRGQLTQHSKLGDSPQARSYVLGAEAVDSMKTGDRQAAVKLARRALDAVPASSEAAVRLSRYLKITRQPEAAVDVLRRQLDLHPGLDASRQELAVRYSEQGLFAEARAEVKRLASDGSPDIAARARSLGDDLGREERARSLGLGPAERPRMWWMKTPYPGNFGDVLSPWLVEWVTGRPPLFGRRNDGLLAIGSVIKFASGRSTVWGAGTPRRGDALSADARYLAVRGPITRQEVIASGGTCPEVYGDPALLLPRFVPGHEGPKEHEVGFIRHVTQDNLDLSLGGVADIRLTGVGEDFLRSVVDQITSCERIVSTSLHGVIVANAYGIPARWAVVSDASEAISGDGTKFEDYFRSVGLPVQEPLVLTRDTPITPSLADGLPDTVELDFDGDALAGALCEGLGL
;
A
#
# COMPACT_ATOMS: atom_id res chain seq x y z
N MET A 1 39.18 -25.17 -14.08
CA MET A 1 39.83 -26.46 -13.78
C MET A 1 40.79 -26.22 -12.63
N ASN A 2 40.66 -27.01 -11.55
CA ASN A 2 41.22 -26.86 -10.19
C ASN A 2 40.56 -25.76 -9.33
N ALA A 3 39.98 -26.01 -8.15
CA ALA A 3 40.43 -26.96 -7.13
C ALA A 3 39.28 -27.72 -6.42
N LEU A 4 39.52 -29.03 -6.28
CA LEU A 4 39.33 -29.86 -5.08
C LEU A 4 37.92 -30.08 -4.52
N LEU A 5 37.36 -31.23 -4.94
CA LEU A 5 36.39 -32.02 -4.16
C LEU A 5 36.94 -32.31 -2.75
N PRO A 6 36.16 -32.20 -1.67
CA PRO A 6 36.49 -32.92 -0.44
C PRO A 6 36.25 -34.41 -0.71
N SER A 7 37.34 -35.15 -0.88
CA SER A 7 37.36 -36.60 -0.85
C SER A 7 37.15 -37.08 0.58
N GLY A 8 35.89 -37.22 0.97
CA GLY A 8 35.43 -37.89 2.17
C GLY A 8 33.98 -38.29 1.97
N THR A 9 33.59 -39.49 2.39
CA THR A 9 32.17 -39.87 2.46
C THR A 9 31.46 -38.80 3.31
N PRO A 10 30.34 -38.20 2.85
CA PRO A 10 29.67 -37.18 3.65
C PRO A 10 29.31 -37.73 5.03
N GLU A 11 29.70 -37.01 6.07
CA GLU A 11 29.58 -37.47 7.46
C GLU A 11 28.15 -37.25 7.99
N LEU A 12 27.77 -38.07 8.96
CA LEU A 12 26.55 -37.85 9.73
C LEU A 12 26.76 -36.70 10.71
N PRO A 13 25.71 -35.95 11.09
CA PRO A 13 25.82 -35.04 12.23
C PRO A 13 26.15 -35.81 13.50
N THR A 14 26.81 -35.13 14.44
CA THR A 14 26.98 -35.67 15.79
C THR A 14 25.65 -35.64 16.51
N LEU A 15 25.13 -36.81 16.90
CA LEU A 15 23.98 -36.92 17.77
C LEU A 15 24.36 -36.41 19.16
N VAL A 16 23.68 -35.38 19.63
CA VAL A 16 23.95 -34.78 20.93
C VAL A 16 22.75 -34.90 21.84
N SER A 17 23.02 -35.22 23.10
CA SER A 17 21.99 -35.30 24.14
C SER A 17 22.61 -35.03 25.51
N PHE A 18 21.78 -34.83 26.52
CA PHE A 18 22.24 -34.80 27.90
C PHE A 18 21.22 -35.44 28.83
N TYR A 19 21.65 -35.79 30.03
CA TYR A 19 20.78 -36.29 31.10
C TYR A 19 21.16 -35.68 32.44
N ALA A 20 20.19 -35.64 33.36
CA ALA A 20 20.38 -35.22 34.74
C ALA A 20 19.31 -35.88 35.63
N GLY A 21 19.59 -35.99 36.93
CA GLY A 21 18.60 -36.41 37.92
C GLY A 21 18.48 -37.92 38.09
N ASP A 22 17.28 -38.46 37.91
CA ASP A 22 16.96 -39.83 38.31
C ASP A 22 17.68 -40.92 37.50
N ARG A 23 17.88 -42.09 38.14
CA ARG A 23 18.48 -43.29 37.53
C ARG A 23 17.86 -43.67 36.18
N TYR A 24 16.59 -43.39 35.97
CA TYR A 24 15.92 -43.59 34.68
C TYR A 24 16.66 -42.92 33.51
N TYR A 25 17.11 -41.68 33.68
CA TYR A 25 17.79 -40.91 32.64
C TYR A 25 19.24 -41.37 32.45
N HIS A 26 19.89 -41.87 33.50
CA HIS A 26 21.19 -42.55 33.38
C HIS A 26 21.06 -43.82 32.54
N ASP A 27 20.09 -44.69 32.88
CA ASP A 27 19.84 -45.91 32.13
C ASP A 27 19.42 -45.60 30.67
N ALA A 28 18.72 -44.48 30.44
CA ALA A 28 18.35 -44.00 29.11
C ALA A 28 19.56 -43.53 28.29
N ALA A 29 20.48 -42.78 28.90
CA ALA A 29 21.70 -42.34 28.26
C ALA A 29 22.57 -43.52 27.82
N ASP A 30 22.75 -44.53 28.68
CA ASP A 30 23.51 -45.74 28.35
C ASP A 30 22.87 -46.51 27.19
N ARG A 31 21.54 -46.60 27.20
CA ARG A 31 20.73 -47.17 26.13
C ARG A 31 20.94 -46.44 24.80
N LEU A 32 20.89 -45.11 24.80
CA LEU A 32 21.06 -44.30 23.60
C LEU A 32 22.51 -44.37 23.06
N ARG A 33 23.52 -44.36 23.93
CA ARG A 33 24.94 -44.58 23.55
C ARG A 33 25.11 -45.93 22.84
N ALA A 34 24.60 -47.00 23.44
CA ALA A 34 24.69 -48.34 22.87
C ALA A 34 23.97 -48.45 21.51
N ASP A 35 22.89 -47.69 21.30
CA ASP A 35 22.24 -47.64 20.00
C ASP A 35 23.06 -46.85 18.97
N CYS A 36 23.63 -45.71 19.36
CA CYS A 36 24.51 -44.94 18.49
C CYS A 36 25.71 -45.77 18.03
N GLU A 37 26.36 -46.49 18.94
CA GLU A 37 27.45 -47.41 18.63
C GLU A 37 27.03 -48.51 17.65
N ARG A 38 25.86 -49.11 17.88
CA ARG A 38 25.31 -50.17 17.02
C ARG A 38 25.02 -49.69 15.60
N GLN A 39 24.54 -48.46 15.46
CA GLN A 39 24.17 -47.84 14.18
C GLN A 39 25.34 -47.11 13.50
N GLY A 40 26.49 -46.99 14.17
CA GLY A 40 27.63 -46.20 13.68
C GLY A 40 27.36 -44.69 13.65
N MET A 41 26.47 -44.19 14.52
CA MET A 41 26.14 -42.77 14.66
C MET A 41 27.19 -42.07 15.54
N PRO A 42 27.90 -41.04 15.04
CA PRO A 42 28.73 -40.19 15.89
C PRO A 42 27.87 -39.57 16.99
N HIS A 43 28.33 -39.59 18.24
CA HIS A 43 27.51 -39.11 19.35
C HIS A 43 28.33 -38.47 20.48
N HIS A 44 27.70 -37.53 21.19
CA HIS A 44 28.18 -36.95 22.44
C HIS A 44 27.01 -36.80 23.41
N ILE A 45 27.04 -37.56 24.50
CA ILE A 45 25.98 -37.60 25.51
C ILE A 45 26.58 -37.31 26.88
N GLU A 46 26.28 -36.15 27.45
CA GLU A 46 26.88 -35.68 28.71
C GLU A 46 25.90 -35.63 29.88
N GLU A 47 26.43 -35.78 31.09
CA GLU A 47 25.68 -35.60 32.33
C GLU A 47 25.73 -34.12 32.74
N LEU A 48 24.59 -33.56 33.09
CA LEU A 48 24.51 -32.22 33.67
C LEU A 48 24.39 -32.30 35.20
N PRO A 49 24.94 -31.33 35.95
CA PRO A 49 24.79 -31.28 37.41
C PRO A 49 23.31 -31.21 37.81
N ALA A 50 22.84 -32.16 38.62
CA ALA A 50 21.43 -32.25 39.02
C ALA A 50 21.02 -31.26 40.13
N ASP A 51 21.98 -30.55 40.75
CA ASP A 51 21.72 -29.68 41.90
C ASP A 51 20.92 -28.44 41.49
N GLY A 52 19.63 -28.41 41.85
CA GLY A 52 18.76 -27.25 41.72
C GLY A 52 18.04 -27.08 40.38
N LEU A 53 18.19 -28.02 39.44
CA LEU A 53 17.48 -27.99 38.16
C LEU A 53 16.15 -28.73 38.26
N ASP A 54 15.03 -28.02 38.16
CA ASP A 54 13.74 -28.65 37.89
C ASP A 54 13.50 -28.80 36.37
N TRP A 55 12.44 -29.52 35.99
CA TRP A 55 12.18 -29.87 34.59
C TRP A 55 12.15 -28.66 33.64
N GLY A 56 11.62 -27.51 34.09
CA GLY A 56 11.61 -26.28 33.29
C GLY A 56 13.03 -25.72 33.07
N ALA A 57 13.88 -25.76 34.10
CA ALA A 57 15.28 -25.37 33.99
C ALA A 57 16.08 -26.32 33.08
N ILE A 58 15.79 -27.63 33.14
CA ILE A 58 16.39 -28.64 32.26
C ILE A 58 16.01 -28.40 30.80
N THR A 59 14.75 -28.08 30.51
CA THR A 59 14.34 -27.75 29.12
C THR A 59 15.01 -26.48 28.62
N ARG A 60 15.20 -25.47 29.47
CA ARG A 60 15.81 -24.19 29.09
C ARG A 60 17.31 -24.33 28.79
N GLU A 61 18.01 -25.20 29.52
CA GLU A 61 19.44 -25.51 29.30
C GLU A 61 19.73 -26.08 27.90
N LYS A 62 18.72 -26.68 27.24
CA LYS A 62 18.85 -27.17 25.86
C LYS A 62 19.32 -26.09 24.88
N VAL A 63 18.85 -24.84 25.05
CA VAL A 63 19.21 -23.74 24.14
C VAL A 63 20.72 -23.46 24.17
N ALA A 64 21.28 -23.31 25.37
CA ALA A 64 22.73 -23.13 25.54
C ALA A 64 23.51 -24.36 25.10
N PHE A 65 22.99 -25.56 25.40
CA PHE A 65 23.60 -26.83 24.99
C PHE A 65 23.72 -26.96 23.46
N TYR A 66 22.66 -26.64 22.70
CA TYR A 66 22.69 -26.67 21.23
C TYR A 66 23.84 -25.82 20.69
N ARG A 67 23.99 -24.60 21.21
CA ARG A 67 25.02 -23.67 20.76
C ARG A 67 26.43 -24.18 21.07
N ARG A 68 26.67 -24.71 22.28
CA ARG A 68 27.97 -25.30 22.67
C ARG A 68 28.33 -26.50 21.81
N MET A 69 27.37 -27.38 21.56
CA MET A 69 27.58 -28.58 20.76
C MET A 69 27.81 -28.24 19.28
N HIS A 70 27.06 -27.28 18.74
CA HIS A 70 27.25 -26.76 17.38
C HIS A 70 28.64 -26.13 17.20
N GLU A 71 29.14 -25.39 18.20
CA GLU A 71 30.51 -24.85 18.17
C GLU A 71 31.57 -25.96 18.08
N ARG A 72 31.36 -27.03 18.85
CA ARG A 72 32.33 -28.11 18.96
C ARG A 72 32.32 -29.05 17.76
N PHE A 73 31.14 -29.37 17.23
CA PHE A 73 30.97 -30.44 16.24
C PHE A 73 30.52 -29.94 14.87
N GLY A 74 30.13 -28.66 14.73
CA GLY A 74 29.50 -28.13 13.54
C GLY A 74 28.08 -28.69 13.38
N ALA A 75 27.91 -29.73 12.57
CA ALA A 75 26.59 -30.33 12.33
C ALA A 75 26.16 -31.19 13.53
N ILE A 76 25.05 -30.83 14.17
CA ILE A 76 24.51 -31.57 15.33
C ILE A 76 23.08 -32.03 15.09
N LEU A 77 22.71 -33.15 15.72
CA LEU A 77 21.34 -33.62 15.83
C LEU A 77 21.01 -33.80 17.32
N TRP A 78 20.20 -32.89 17.86
CA TRP A 78 19.60 -33.07 19.18
C TRP A 78 18.54 -34.17 19.13
N VAL A 79 18.60 -35.07 20.10
CA VAL A 79 17.49 -35.96 20.48
C VAL A 79 17.31 -35.97 22.00
N ASP A 80 16.07 -36.08 22.47
CA ASP A 80 15.81 -36.31 23.89
C ASP A 80 16.44 -37.65 24.33
N VAL A 81 17.05 -37.68 25.52
CA VAL A 81 17.92 -38.80 25.96
C VAL A 81 17.19 -40.14 26.12
N ASP A 82 15.88 -40.09 26.29
CA ASP A 82 14.98 -41.26 26.38
C ASP A 82 14.54 -41.81 25.02
N THR A 83 15.01 -41.22 23.92
CA THR A 83 14.84 -41.72 22.56
C THR A 83 15.63 -43.01 22.34
N ARG A 84 15.07 -43.96 21.57
CA ARG A 84 15.83 -45.12 21.03
C ARG A 84 16.19 -44.87 19.58
N LEU A 85 17.40 -45.27 19.18
CA LEU A 85 17.88 -45.15 17.81
C LEU A 85 17.90 -46.53 17.15
N VAL A 86 17.00 -46.75 16.20
CA VAL A 86 16.81 -48.05 15.52
C VAL A 86 17.29 -48.06 14.07
N GLY A 87 17.67 -46.89 13.55
CA GLY A 87 18.27 -46.71 12.23
C GLY A 87 19.12 -45.43 12.16
N VAL A 88 19.53 -45.04 10.95
CA VAL A 88 20.34 -43.85 10.71
C VAL A 88 19.54 -42.84 9.88
N PRO A 89 19.54 -41.53 10.22
CA PRO A 89 18.86 -40.49 9.44
C PRO A 89 19.68 -40.14 8.20
N GLU A 90 19.66 -41.00 7.18
CA GLU A 90 20.44 -40.84 5.95
C GLU A 90 20.18 -39.52 5.22
N GLN A 91 18.99 -38.93 5.38
CA GLN A 91 18.63 -37.63 4.81
C GLN A 91 19.45 -36.47 5.40
N LEU A 92 20.06 -36.64 6.57
CA LEU A 92 20.90 -35.64 7.23
C LEU A 92 22.39 -35.81 6.91
N ARG A 93 22.79 -36.91 6.27
CA ARG A 93 24.18 -37.18 5.92
C ARG A 93 24.69 -36.13 4.94
N GLY A 94 25.72 -35.38 5.33
CA GLY A 94 26.26 -34.28 4.53
C GLY A 94 25.28 -33.14 4.23
N SER A 95 24.16 -33.07 4.98
CA SER A 95 23.16 -32.01 4.82
C SER A 95 23.78 -30.62 5.06
N ARG A 96 23.24 -29.63 4.35
CA ARG A 96 23.55 -28.20 4.52
C ARG A 96 22.31 -27.37 4.84
N PHE A 97 21.24 -28.00 5.29
CA PHE A 97 20.14 -27.25 5.89
C PHE A 97 20.66 -26.53 7.13
N ASP A 98 20.19 -25.30 7.37
CA ASP A 98 20.54 -24.56 8.56
C ASP A 98 19.83 -25.17 9.78
N LEU A 99 18.56 -25.52 9.60
CA LEU A 99 17.71 -26.18 10.58
C LEU A 99 16.93 -27.32 9.92
N ALA A 100 16.88 -28.49 10.54
CA ALA A 100 15.95 -29.54 10.12
C ALA A 100 15.30 -30.24 11.31
N GLY A 101 14.09 -30.77 11.11
CA GLY A 101 13.32 -31.38 12.17
C GLY A 101 11.92 -31.77 11.71
N PHE A 102 11.06 -32.12 12.66
CA PHE A 102 9.68 -32.51 12.36
C PHE A 102 8.71 -31.35 12.55
N GLY A 103 7.67 -31.33 11.72
CA GLY A 103 6.58 -30.37 11.84
C GLY A 103 5.57 -30.73 12.95
N GLY A 104 5.32 -29.80 13.84
CA GLY A 104 4.18 -29.74 14.75
C GLY A 104 3.99 -31.00 15.60
N ARG A 105 2.90 -31.74 15.39
CA ARG A 105 2.63 -33.00 16.10
C ARG A 105 3.04 -34.22 15.25
N TYR A 106 4.26 -34.20 14.71
CA TYR A 106 4.73 -35.18 13.72
C TYR A 106 3.76 -35.27 12.53
N ARG A 107 3.41 -34.11 11.95
CA ARG A 107 2.52 -34.02 10.78
C ARG A 107 3.30 -33.59 9.55
N TYR A 108 2.83 -34.00 8.37
CA TYR A 108 3.29 -33.41 7.12
C TYR A 108 2.91 -31.92 7.07
N ILE A 109 3.72 -31.08 6.41
CA ILE A 109 3.48 -29.63 6.33
C ILE A 109 2.10 -29.26 5.77
N ARG A 110 1.57 -30.07 4.84
CA ARG A 110 0.21 -29.87 4.28
C ARG A 110 -0.91 -29.96 5.33
N ASP A 111 -0.62 -30.61 6.47
CA ASP A 111 -1.57 -30.87 7.56
C ASP A 111 -1.29 -29.96 8.78
N PHE A 112 -0.39 -28.98 8.65
CA PHE A 112 -0.11 -27.96 9.65
C PHE A 112 -1.14 -26.83 9.58
N ASP A 113 -1.72 -26.46 10.73
CA ASP A 113 -2.72 -25.40 10.85
C ASP A 113 -2.35 -24.46 12.03
N PRO A 114 -1.90 -23.22 11.74
CA PRO A 114 -1.50 -22.26 12.78
C PRO A 114 -2.69 -21.78 13.65
N PHE A 115 -3.94 -22.03 13.24
CA PHE A 115 -5.12 -21.78 14.07
C PHE A 115 -5.37 -22.87 15.11
N GLN A 116 -4.84 -24.08 14.90
CA GLN A 116 -4.96 -25.20 15.84
C GLN A 116 -3.72 -25.39 16.72
N THR A 117 -2.53 -25.12 16.17
CA THR A 117 -1.25 -25.31 16.84
C THR A 117 -0.38 -24.06 16.72
N ALA A 118 0.03 -23.50 17.85
CA ALA A 118 0.85 -22.29 17.87
C ALA A 118 2.34 -22.51 17.56
N ARG A 119 2.80 -23.78 17.56
CA ARG A 119 4.22 -24.15 17.43
C ARG A 119 4.45 -24.99 16.18
N PHE A 120 5.45 -24.63 15.38
CA PHE A 120 5.75 -25.32 14.13
C PHE A 120 6.77 -26.45 14.28
N TRP A 121 7.77 -26.35 15.17
CA TRP A 121 8.82 -27.36 15.31
C TRP A 121 8.57 -28.33 16.48
N VAL A 122 8.90 -29.61 16.30
CA VAL A 122 9.00 -30.59 17.38
C VAL A 122 10.36 -30.42 18.09
N PRO A 123 10.41 -30.13 19.40
CA PRO A 123 11.67 -29.87 20.09
C PRO A 123 12.51 -31.12 20.39
N SER A 124 11.89 -32.31 20.38
CA SER A 124 12.56 -33.57 20.70
C SER A 124 13.57 -34.02 19.64
N PHE A 125 13.58 -33.40 18.47
CA PHE A 125 14.42 -33.78 17.32
C PHE A 125 14.78 -32.55 16.49
N LEU A 126 15.98 -32.01 16.70
CA LEU A 126 16.42 -30.79 16.02
C LEU A 126 17.83 -30.96 15.45
N TYR A 127 17.95 -30.82 14.14
CA TYR A 127 19.21 -30.77 13.43
C TYR A 127 19.62 -29.32 13.19
N PHE A 128 20.86 -28.98 13.49
CA PHE A 128 21.47 -27.70 13.15
C PHE A 128 22.68 -27.96 12.27
N GLY A 129 22.69 -27.39 11.05
CA GLY A 129 23.74 -27.64 10.08
C GLY A 129 25.02 -26.86 10.35
N PRO A 130 26.13 -27.21 9.68
CA PRO A 130 27.43 -26.57 9.89
C PRO A 130 27.54 -25.24 9.10
N THR A 131 26.54 -24.37 9.23
CA THR A 131 26.42 -23.10 8.50
C THR A 131 26.56 -21.90 9.43
N ALA A 132 26.80 -20.71 8.85
CA ALA A 132 26.85 -19.47 9.62
C ALA A 132 25.45 -19.07 10.09
N GLU A 133 24.45 -19.30 9.25
CA GLU A 133 23.04 -19.00 9.49
C GLU A 133 22.47 -19.86 10.63
N ALA A 134 22.82 -21.16 10.71
CA ALA A 134 22.48 -22.00 11.85
C ALA A 134 23.09 -21.48 13.16
N ARG A 135 24.32 -20.94 13.09
CA ARG A 135 25.01 -20.35 14.25
C ARG A 135 24.33 -19.07 14.71
N GLU A 136 24.05 -18.16 13.78
CA GLU A 136 23.33 -16.91 14.06
C GLU A 136 21.94 -17.18 14.65
N PHE A 137 21.25 -18.19 14.14
CA PHE A 137 19.96 -18.60 14.69
C PHE A 137 20.08 -19.13 16.12
N LEU A 138 21.08 -19.96 16.40
CA LEU A 138 21.36 -20.45 17.77
C LEU A 138 21.79 -19.32 18.71
N ASP A 139 22.57 -18.35 18.23
CA ASP A 139 22.93 -17.15 19.00
C ASP A 139 21.69 -16.31 19.34
N LEU A 140 20.76 -16.16 18.39
CA LEU A 140 19.47 -15.50 18.63
C LEU A 140 18.63 -16.26 19.65
N MET A 141 18.58 -17.59 19.57
CA MET A 141 17.88 -18.41 20.58
C MET A 141 18.47 -18.18 21.98
N VAL A 142 19.80 -18.14 22.12
CA VAL A 142 20.46 -17.84 23.41
C VAL A 142 20.12 -16.43 23.89
N SER A 143 20.13 -15.42 23.01
CA SER A 143 19.73 -14.04 23.38
C SER A 143 18.29 -13.98 23.89
N ILE A 144 17.35 -14.60 23.16
CA ILE A 144 15.93 -14.64 23.54
C ILE A 144 15.75 -15.35 24.87
N GLU A 145 16.44 -16.48 25.08
CA GLU A 145 16.40 -17.19 26.35
C GLU A 145 16.88 -16.28 27.50
N GLN A 146 18.02 -15.61 27.36
CA GLN A 146 18.58 -14.71 28.38
C GLN A 146 17.69 -13.49 28.67
N GLU A 147 17.04 -12.95 27.65
CA GLU A 147 16.13 -11.80 27.76
C GLU A 147 14.76 -12.18 28.35
N THR A 148 14.38 -13.46 28.32
CA THR A 148 13.06 -13.91 28.78
C THR A 148 13.08 -14.13 30.29
N GLU A 149 12.50 -13.18 31.03
CA GLU A 149 12.33 -13.25 32.50
C GLU A 149 11.35 -14.35 32.91
N GLU A 150 10.36 -14.66 32.08
CA GLU A 150 9.38 -15.71 32.37
C GLU A 150 9.97 -17.12 32.27
N ARG A 151 9.30 -18.05 32.96
CA ARG A 151 9.64 -19.46 32.89
C ARG A 151 9.12 -20.09 31.59
N VAL A 152 10.03 -20.32 30.66
CA VAL A 152 9.74 -20.84 29.31
C VAL A 152 10.54 -22.11 29.00
N THR A 153 10.03 -22.90 28.06
CA THR A 153 10.67 -24.11 27.51
C THR A 153 11.54 -23.77 26.29
N ASP A 154 12.44 -24.66 25.89
CA ASP A 154 13.24 -24.50 24.66
C ASP A 154 12.39 -24.31 23.41
N ASP A 155 11.24 -24.98 23.33
CA ASP A 155 10.36 -24.88 22.16
C ASP A 155 9.61 -23.55 22.06
N TYR A 156 9.46 -22.81 23.16
CA TYR A 156 9.03 -21.41 23.14
C TYR A 156 10.13 -20.52 22.54
N VAL A 157 11.36 -20.65 23.04
CA VAL A 157 12.51 -19.87 22.54
C VAL A 157 12.75 -20.15 21.06
N LEU A 158 12.67 -21.41 20.65
CA LEU A 158 12.77 -21.83 19.24
C LEU A 158 11.71 -21.16 18.37
N GLN A 159 10.46 -21.11 18.83
CA GLN A 159 9.36 -20.49 18.08
C GLN A 159 9.50 -18.96 18.00
N GLU A 160 9.97 -18.30 19.07
CA GLU A 160 10.26 -16.86 19.06
C GLU A 160 11.43 -16.53 18.13
N ALA A 161 12.53 -17.29 18.20
CA ALA A 161 13.64 -17.15 17.27
C ALA A 161 13.17 -17.34 15.82
N TRP A 162 12.35 -18.37 15.56
CA TRP A 162 11.75 -18.63 14.25
C TRP A 162 10.94 -17.46 13.70
N MET A 163 10.20 -16.74 14.55
CA MET A 163 9.39 -15.58 14.13
C MET A 163 10.18 -14.28 14.00
N ARG A 164 11.29 -14.13 14.75
CA ARG A 164 12.09 -12.89 14.81
C ARG A 164 13.31 -12.90 13.90
N HIS A 165 13.78 -14.07 13.47
CA HIS A 165 14.98 -14.18 12.64
C HIS A 165 14.79 -13.50 11.28
N GLN A 166 15.67 -12.55 10.95
CA GLN A 166 15.54 -11.71 9.76
C GLN A 166 16.14 -12.35 8.51
N THR A 167 17.11 -13.26 8.67
CA THR A 167 17.75 -13.98 7.57
C THR A 167 16.93 -15.24 7.24
N MET A 168 16.74 -15.51 5.94
CA MET A 168 15.98 -16.68 5.53
C MET A 168 16.80 -17.97 5.70
N LEU A 169 16.39 -18.84 6.63
CA LEU A 169 17.02 -20.14 6.84
C LEU A 169 16.63 -21.13 5.73
N SER A 170 17.60 -21.90 5.26
CA SER A 170 17.38 -23.14 4.53
C SER A 170 16.92 -24.23 5.49
N VAL A 171 15.69 -24.73 5.33
CA VAL A 171 15.10 -25.69 6.29
C VAL A 171 14.74 -27.04 5.69
N GLY A 172 15.02 -28.10 6.46
CA GLY A 172 14.65 -29.48 6.13
C GLY A 172 13.50 -29.99 6.99
N LEU A 173 12.43 -30.49 6.37
CA LEU A 173 11.34 -31.17 7.09
C LEU A 173 11.49 -32.68 7.00
N LEU A 174 11.66 -33.31 8.15
CA LEU A 174 11.81 -34.75 8.26
C LEU A 174 10.43 -35.44 8.13
N PRO A 175 10.35 -36.53 7.34
CA PRO A 175 9.12 -37.31 7.20
C PRO A 175 8.66 -37.90 8.53
N PRO A 176 7.39 -37.73 8.95
CA PRO A 176 6.91 -38.28 10.22
C PRO A 176 7.06 -39.80 10.38
N ASP A 177 7.14 -40.56 9.28
CA ASP A 177 7.34 -42.02 9.29
C ASP A 177 8.77 -42.45 9.68
N LEU A 178 9.68 -41.51 9.95
CA LEU A 178 10.97 -41.79 10.59
C LEU A 178 10.84 -42.03 12.11
N VAL A 179 9.71 -41.67 12.74
CA VAL A 179 9.49 -41.77 14.19
C VAL A 179 8.41 -42.80 14.49
N ALA A 180 8.77 -43.80 15.28
CA ALA A 180 7.85 -44.80 15.83
C ALA A 180 7.48 -44.47 17.29
N ARG A 181 6.32 -44.93 17.75
CA ARG A 181 6.01 -45.01 19.19
C ARG A 181 6.46 -46.36 19.74
N PRO A 182 6.64 -46.50 21.06
CA PRO A 182 7.10 -47.76 21.67
C PRO A 182 6.20 -48.98 21.41
N THR A 183 4.95 -48.76 21.03
CA THR A 183 3.95 -49.81 20.74
C THR A 183 3.84 -50.15 19.24
N ASP A 184 4.49 -49.39 18.36
CA ASP A 184 4.40 -49.58 16.91
C ASP A 184 5.31 -50.73 16.45
N ALA A 185 4.90 -51.45 15.39
CA ALA A 185 5.76 -52.43 14.74
C ALA A 185 6.83 -51.71 13.91
N LEU A 186 8.10 -51.94 14.24
CA LEU A 186 9.22 -51.30 13.55
C LEU A 186 9.33 -51.76 12.08
N THR A 187 9.79 -50.85 11.24
CA THR A 187 10.05 -51.05 9.81
C THR A 187 11.40 -50.44 9.46
N ASP A 188 11.97 -50.80 8.31
CA ASP A 188 13.27 -50.31 7.85
C ASP A 188 13.31 -48.79 7.59
N ARG A 189 12.15 -48.11 7.64
CA ARG A 189 12.05 -46.65 7.53
C ARG A 189 12.22 -45.93 8.85
N HIS A 190 11.95 -46.59 9.98
CA HIS A 190 12.02 -45.95 11.27
C HIS A 190 13.48 -45.73 11.67
N VAL A 191 13.76 -44.53 12.17
CA VAL A 191 15.07 -44.12 12.67
C VAL A 191 15.01 -43.94 14.19
N PHE A 192 13.93 -43.32 14.67
CA PHE A 192 13.74 -42.98 16.07
C PHE A 192 12.54 -43.71 16.65
N VAL A 193 12.64 -44.15 17.90
CA VAL A 193 11.48 -44.50 18.73
C VAL A 193 11.40 -43.49 19.86
N HIS A 194 10.33 -42.71 19.88
CA HIS A 194 10.15 -41.63 20.87
C HIS A 194 9.95 -42.21 22.27
N GLY A 195 10.62 -41.61 23.27
CA GLY A 195 10.48 -41.99 24.68
C GLY A 195 9.16 -41.52 25.28
N ASP A 196 8.49 -42.38 26.06
CA ASP A 196 7.25 -42.07 26.78
C ASP A 196 7.54 -41.48 28.18
N SER A 197 8.47 -40.53 28.35
CA SER A 197 8.66 -39.87 29.66
C SER A 197 7.51 -38.89 29.98
N GLY A 198 6.44 -39.46 30.51
CA GLY A 198 5.15 -38.82 30.77
C GLY A 198 5.10 -37.84 31.96
N ASN A 199 5.93 -36.79 32.00
CA ASN A 199 5.80 -35.72 33.00
C ASN A 199 5.07 -34.46 32.51
N VAL A 200 4.74 -34.36 31.21
CA VAL A 200 4.11 -33.16 30.61
C VAL A 200 2.74 -32.83 31.24
N SER A 201 1.99 -33.84 31.71
CA SER A 201 0.67 -33.62 32.33
C SER A 201 0.74 -33.04 33.74
N ALA A 202 1.83 -33.24 34.49
CA ALA A 202 1.97 -32.80 35.87
C ALA A 202 2.30 -31.30 36.02
N PHE A 203 2.77 -30.64 34.94
CA PHE A 203 3.25 -29.25 34.96
C PHE A 203 2.49 -28.30 34.00
N ARG A 204 1.37 -28.77 33.44
CA ARG A 204 0.49 -27.97 32.58
C ARG A 204 -0.07 -26.77 33.36
N GLY A 205 0.32 -25.54 32.98
CA GLY A 205 -0.14 -24.30 33.62
C GLY A 205 0.90 -23.58 34.49
N GLN A 206 2.13 -24.11 34.62
CA GLN A 206 3.22 -23.48 35.37
C GLN A 206 4.26 -22.77 34.48
N LEU A 207 4.09 -22.81 33.15
CA LEU A 207 5.01 -22.28 32.15
C LEU A 207 4.23 -21.47 31.10
N THR A 208 4.81 -20.35 30.64
CA THR A 208 4.21 -19.49 29.61
C THR A 208 4.21 -20.19 28.25
N GLN A 209 3.11 -20.11 27.50
CA GLN A 209 2.94 -20.76 26.18
C GLN A 209 2.38 -19.77 25.15
N HIS A 210 2.71 -19.96 23.87
CA HIS A 210 2.09 -19.19 22.79
C HIS A 210 0.60 -19.49 22.67
N SER A 211 -0.18 -18.43 22.46
CA SER A 211 -1.59 -18.52 22.10
C SER A 211 -1.76 -18.89 20.62
N LYS A 212 -2.89 -19.51 20.27
CA LYS A 212 -3.17 -19.86 18.87
C LYS A 212 -3.45 -18.58 18.08
N LEU A 213 -3.25 -18.61 16.75
CA LEU A 213 -3.59 -17.44 15.93
C LEU A 213 -5.08 -17.03 16.07
N GLY A 214 -5.99 -17.99 16.29
CA GLY A 214 -7.41 -17.72 16.54
C GLY A 214 -7.71 -16.97 17.85
N ASP A 215 -6.75 -16.92 18.78
CA ASP A 215 -6.85 -16.18 20.03
C ASP A 215 -6.39 -14.72 19.88
N SER A 216 -5.68 -14.38 18.79
CA SER A 216 -5.28 -13.00 18.48
C SER A 216 -6.51 -12.15 18.11
N PRO A 217 -6.78 -11.03 18.81
CA PRO A 217 -7.83 -10.10 18.44
C PRO A 217 -7.66 -9.55 17.02
N GLN A 218 -6.42 -9.31 16.59
CA GLN A 218 -6.08 -8.81 15.26
C GLN A 218 -6.38 -9.85 14.18
N ALA A 219 -5.92 -11.10 14.36
CA ALA A 219 -6.22 -12.16 13.40
C ALA A 219 -7.73 -12.45 13.32
N ARG A 220 -8.42 -12.42 14.47
CA ARG A 220 -9.89 -12.57 14.53
C ARG A 220 -10.59 -11.44 13.79
N SER A 221 -10.18 -10.18 14.00
CA SER A 221 -10.73 -9.02 13.30
C SER A 221 -10.53 -9.13 11.79
N TYR A 222 -9.33 -9.55 11.36
CA TYR A 222 -9.00 -9.77 9.95
C TYR A 222 -9.87 -10.86 9.31
N VAL A 223 -9.94 -12.05 9.90
CA VAL A 223 -10.75 -13.18 9.37
C VAL A 223 -12.23 -12.80 9.32
N LEU A 224 -12.78 -12.23 10.40
CA LEU A 224 -14.18 -11.78 10.41
C LEU A 224 -14.43 -10.66 9.38
N GLY A 225 -13.46 -9.78 9.17
CA GLY A 225 -13.51 -8.74 8.14
C GLY A 225 -13.53 -9.32 6.73
N ALA A 226 -12.74 -10.35 6.46
CA ALA A 226 -12.71 -11.07 5.18
C ALA A 226 -14.04 -11.81 4.92
N GLU A 227 -14.53 -12.56 5.91
CA GLU A 227 -15.84 -13.24 5.83
C GLU A 227 -16.99 -12.25 5.64
N ALA A 228 -16.92 -11.06 6.25
CA ALA A 228 -17.89 -10.00 6.05
C ALA A 228 -17.91 -9.49 4.59
N VAL A 229 -16.74 -9.39 3.96
CA VAL A 229 -16.60 -9.01 2.54
C VAL A 229 -17.22 -10.07 1.64
N ASP A 230 -16.96 -11.35 1.89
CA ASP A 230 -17.50 -12.43 1.06
C ASP A 230 -19.01 -12.61 1.27
N SER A 231 -19.51 -12.43 2.49
CA SER A 231 -20.95 -12.34 2.77
C SER A 231 -21.61 -11.18 1.99
N MET A 232 -20.95 -10.02 1.92
CA MET A 232 -21.47 -8.87 1.16
C MET A 232 -21.50 -9.17 -0.35
N LYS A 233 -20.49 -9.83 -0.90
CA LYS A 233 -20.43 -10.23 -2.32
C LYS A 233 -21.49 -11.25 -2.70
N THR A 234 -21.75 -12.21 -1.82
CA THR A 234 -22.77 -13.26 -2.03
C THR A 234 -24.20 -12.77 -1.80
N GLY A 235 -24.36 -11.54 -1.29
CA GLY A 235 -25.65 -10.89 -1.11
C GLY A 235 -26.26 -11.07 0.29
N ASP A 236 -25.62 -11.82 1.19
CA ASP A 236 -26.04 -11.90 2.59
C ASP A 236 -25.57 -10.67 3.38
N ARG A 237 -26.31 -9.57 3.17
CA ARG A 237 -26.01 -8.26 3.75
C ARG A 237 -26.15 -8.26 5.28
N GLN A 238 -27.04 -9.08 5.83
CA GLN A 238 -27.24 -9.14 7.28
C GLN A 238 -26.07 -9.86 7.96
N ALA A 239 -25.62 -10.99 7.40
CA ALA A 239 -24.40 -11.65 7.87
C ALA A 239 -23.18 -10.74 7.73
N ALA A 240 -23.04 -10.03 6.61
CA ALA A 240 -21.95 -9.09 6.40
C ALA A 240 -21.87 -7.99 7.48
N VAL A 241 -22.99 -7.36 7.83
CA VAL A 241 -23.04 -6.35 8.91
C VAL A 241 -22.70 -6.98 10.26
N LYS A 242 -23.23 -8.17 10.57
CA LYS A 242 -22.94 -8.87 11.83
C LYS A 242 -21.46 -9.24 11.95
N LEU A 243 -20.84 -9.74 10.88
CA LEU A 243 -19.43 -10.10 10.85
C LEU A 243 -18.53 -8.85 10.96
N ALA A 244 -18.85 -7.78 10.22
CA ALA A 244 -18.13 -6.51 10.31
C ALA A 244 -18.22 -5.89 11.71
N ARG A 245 -19.37 -6.02 12.39
CA ARG A 245 -19.54 -5.63 13.80
C ARG A 245 -18.58 -6.40 14.70
N ARG A 246 -18.59 -7.73 14.61
CA ARG A 246 -17.71 -8.58 15.43
C ARG A 246 -16.22 -8.35 15.13
N ALA A 247 -15.89 -8.01 13.89
CA ALA A 247 -14.53 -7.62 13.51
C ALA A 247 -14.10 -6.33 14.23
N LEU A 248 -14.98 -5.33 14.32
CA LEU A 248 -14.73 -4.11 15.08
C LEU A 248 -14.69 -4.38 16.58
N ASP A 249 -15.59 -5.21 17.11
CA ASP A 249 -15.60 -5.57 18.54
C ASP A 249 -14.29 -6.26 18.98
N ALA A 250 -13.67 -7.05 18.08
CA ALA A 250 -12.38 -7.68 18.33
C ALA A 250 -11.23 -6.66 18.43
N VAL A 251 -11.26 -5.58 17.64
CA VAL A 251 -10.26 -4.50 17.69
C VAL A 251 -10.98 -3.15 17.57
N PRO A 252 -11.46 -2.56 18.69
CA PRO A 252 -12.26 -1.32 18.65
C PRO A 252 -11.55 -0.11 18.04
N ALA A 253 -10.22 -0.06 18.13
CA ALA A 253 -9.39 0.99 17.53
C ALA A 253 -9.10 0.78 16.03
N SER A 254 -9.67 -0.25 15.39
CA SER A 254 -9.46 -0.51 13.96
C SER A 254 -10.31 0.42 13.09
N SER A 255 -9.67 1.41 12.46
CA SER A 255 -10.34 2.28 11.47
C SER A 255 -10.89 1.47 10.30
N GLU A 256 -10.15 0.45 9.84
CA GLU A 256 -10.58 -0.40 8.74
C GLU A 256 -11.90 -1.12 9.05
N ALA A 257 -12.01 -1.72 10.25
CA ALA A 257 -13.21 -2.41 10.68
C ALA A 257 -14.40 -1.46 10.83
N ALA A 258 -14.19 -0.27 11.41
CA ALA A 258 -15.24 0.73 11.60
C ALA A 258 -15.72 1.35 10.28
N VAL A 259 -14.80 1.71 9.39
CA VAL A 259 -15.13 2.21 8.04
C VAL A 259 -15.90 1.17 7.24
N ARG A 260 -15.47 -0.10 7.27
CA ARG A 260 -16.20 -1.22 6.64
C ARG A 260 -17.63 -1.31 7.17
N LEU A 261 -17.78 -1.34 8.49
CA LEU A 261 -19.07 -1.44 9.13
C LEU A 261 -19.98 -0.24 8.81
N SER A 262 -19.45 0.98 8.84
CA SER A 262 -20.17 2.20 8.45
C SER A 262 -20.70 2.11 7.01
N ARG A 263 -19.85 1.68 6.06
CA ARG A 263 -20.25 1.49 4.66
C ARG A 263 -21.33 0.43 4.50
N TYR A 264 -21.25 -0.67 5.25
CA TYR A 264 -22.25 -1.74 5.19
C TYR A 264 -23.59 -1.28 5.77
N LEU A 265 -23.57 -0.55 6.88
CA LEU A 265 -24.77 0.05 7.47
C LEU A 265 -25.45 0.99 6.47
N LYS A 266 -24.70 1.85 5.77
CA LYS A 266 -25.21 2.68 4.67
C LYS A 266 -25.88 1.84 3.59
N ILE A 267 -25.22 0.80 3.08
CA ILE A 267 -25.76 -0.09 2.04
C ILE A 267 -27.07 -0.76 2.50
N THR A 268 -27.16 -1.11 3.78
CA THR A 268 -28.37 -1.68 4.39
C THR A 268 -29.40 -0.65 4.84
N ARG A 269 -29.30 0.60 4.39
CA ARG A 269 -30.23 1.71 4.69
C ARG A 269 -30.34 2.05 6.17
N GLN A 270 -29.22 2.03 6.89
CA GLN A 270 -29.10 2.47 8.28
C GLN A 270 -28.06 3.62 8.40
N PRO A 271 -28.31 4.79 7.77
CA PRO A 271 -27.34 5.87 7.70
C PRO A 271 -27.02 6.49 9.07
N GLU A 272 -27.99 6.56 9.99
CA GLU A 272 -27.80 7.08 11.35
C GLU A 272 -26.85 6.18 12.14
N ALA A 273 -27.07 4.86 12.08
CA ALA A 273 -26.19 3.88 12.70
C ALA A 273 -24.77 3.92 12.12
N ALA A 274 -24.63 4.23 10.82
CA ALA A 274 -23.33 4.35 10.17
C ALA A 274 -22.50 5.53 10.72
N VAL A 275 -23.16 6.63 11.11
CA VAL A 275 -22.55 7.78 11.79
C VAL A 275 -22.23 7.43 13.24
N ASP A 276 -23.18 6.84 13.97
CA ASP A 276 -23.02 6.51 15.39
C ASP A 276 -21.80 5.60 15.66
N VAL A 277 -21.54 4.64 14.77
CA VAL A 277 -20.36 3.76 14.87
C VAL A 277 -19.07 4.56 14.85
N LEU A 278 -18.94 5.49 13.89
CA LEU A 278 -17.72 6.27 13.73
C LEU A 278 -17.58 7.31 14.85
N ARG A 279 -18.68 7.94 15.26
CA ARG A 279 -18.68 8.89 16.39
C ARG A 279 -18.21 8.21 17.67
N ARG A 280 -18.84 7.10 18.07
CA ARG A 280 -18.47 6.36 19.29
C ARG A 280 -17.02 5.89 19.26
N GLN A 281 -16.54 5.47 18.09
CA GLN A 281 -15.14 5.09 17.94
C GLN A 281 -14.22 6.28 18.16
N LEU A 282 -14.50 7.44 17.55
CA LEU A 282 -13.69 8.65 17.68
C LEU A 282 -13.78 9.28 19.08
N ASP A 283 -14.88 9.09 19.79
CA ASP A 283 -15.01 9.50 21.20
C ASP A 283 -14.02 8.73 22.10
N LEU A 284 -13.78 7.45 21.81
CA LEU A 284 -12.82 6.60 22.52
C LEU A 284 -11.39 6.73 21.97
N HIS A 285 -11.26 6.97 20.68
CA HIS A 285 -10.01 6.96 19.93
C HIS A 285 -9.95 8.16 18.97
N PRO A 286 -9.70 9.39 19.48
CA PRO A 286 -9.78 10.61 18.68
C PRO A 286 -8.72 10.73 17.58
N GLY A 287 -7.61 9.99 17.65
CA GLY A 287 -6.52 10.02 16.66
C GLY A 287 -6.75 9.20 15.39
N LEU A 288 -7.95 8.67 15.14
CA LEU A 288 -8.23 7.79 14.00
C LEU A 288 -8.67 8.58 12.75
N ASP A 289 -7.69 9.10 12.00
CA ASP A 289 -7.94 9.96 10.84
C ASP A 289 -8.81 9.34 9.74
N ALA A 290 -8.61 8.05 9.44
CA ALA A 290 -9.42 7.35 8.44
C ALA A 290 -10.89 7.23 8.85
N SER A 291 -11.17 7.01 10.13
CA SER A 291 -12.54 7.01 10.67
C SER A 291 -13.16 8.40 10.66
N ARG A 292 -12.36 9.43 10.97
CA ARG A 292 -12.79 10.84 10.91
C ARG A 292 -13.11 11.27 9.48
N GLN A 293 -12.30 10.86 8.50
CA GLN A 293 -12.56 11.11 7.09
C GLN A 293 -13.87 10.45 6.63
N GLU A 294 -14.10 9.20 6.98
CA GLU A 294 -15.37 8.51 6.66
C GLU A 294 -16.56 9.16 7.37
N LEU A 295 -16.39 9.66 8.60
CA LEU A 295 -17.43 10.38 9.34
C LEU A 295 -17.84 11.67 8.61
N ALA A 296 -16.87 12.45 8.12
CA ALA A 296 -17.14 13.65 7.33
C ALA A 296 -17.96 13.33 6.06
N VAL A 297 -17.62 12.23 5.37
CA VAL A 297 -18.39 11.76 4.20
C VAL A 297 -19.82 11.37 4.59
N ARG A 298 -20.00 10.65 5.71
CA ARG A 298 -21.35 10.26 6.18
C ARG A 298 -22.20 11.46 6.59
N TYR A 299 -21.62 12.47 7.23
CA TYR A 299 -22.32 13.73 7.52
C TYR A 299 -22.76 14.45 6.24
N SER A 300 -21.88 14.55 5.24
CA SER A 300 -22.20 15.14 3.94
C SER A 300 -23.40 14.48 3.27
N GLU A 301 -23.43 13.16 3.24
CA GLU A 301 -24.50 12.38 2.63
C GLU A 301 -25.86 12.59 3.33
N GLN A 302 -25.87 12.97 4.60
CA GLN A 302 -27.07 13.32 5.36
C GLN A 302 -27.44 14.82 5.25
N GLY A 303 -26.58 15.64 4.64
CA GLY A 303 -26.75 17.11 4.59
C GLY A 303 -26.29 17.84 5.83
N LEU A 304 -25.56 17.17 6.72
CA LEU A 304 -24.98 17.74 7.93
C LEU A 304 -23.64 18.41 7.57
N PHE A 305 -23.71 19.45 6.73
CA PHE A 305 -22.51 20.06 6.15
C PHE A 305 -21.65 20.81 7.18
N ALA A 306 -22.26 21.40 8.20
CA ALA A 306 -21.53 22.08 9.26
C ALA A 306 -20.64 21.08 10.04
N GLU A 307 -21.20 19.92 10.38
CA GLU A 307 -20.51 18.82 11.04
C GLU A 307 -19.42 18.22 10.13
N ALA A 308 -19.74 17.99 8.86
CA ALA A 308 -18.76 17.51 7.88
C ALA A 308 -17.56 18.47 7.74
N ARG A 309 -17.81 19.78 7.66
CA ARG A 309 -16.77 20.82 7.60
C ARG A 309 -15.93 20.88 8.86
N ALA A 310 -16.53 20.68 10.04
CA ALA A 310 -15.80 20.62 11.30
C ALA A 310 -14.80 19.45 11.31
N GLU A 311 -15.19 18.26 10.84
CA GLU A 311 -14.28 17.11 10.76
C GLU A 311 -13.18 17.31 9.72
N VAL A 312 -13.50 17.88 8.54
CA VAL A 312 -12.50 18.23 7.52
C VAL A 312 -11.50 19.24 8.06
N LYS A 313 -11.95 20.26 8.79
CA LYS A 313 -11.07 21.27 9.38
C LYS A 313 -10.08 20.64 10.36
N ARG A 314 -10.53 19.72 11.23
CA ARG A 314 -9.64 18.98 12.15
C ARG A 314 -8.62 18.14 11.39
N LEU A 315 -9.04 17.40 10.36
CA LEU A 315 -8.10 16.63 9.53
C LEU A 315 -7.07 17.51 8.82
N ALA A 316 -7.48 18.71 8.40
CA ALA A 316 -6.61 19.67 7.74
C ALA A 316 -5.60 20.35 8.69
N SER A 317 -5.93 20.48 9.99
CA SER A 317 -5.07 21.11 10.99
C SER A 317 -4.17 20.13 11.73
N ASP A 318 -4.71 18.97 12.11
CA ASP A 318 -4.07 18.06 13.08
C ASP A 318 -3.40 16.86 12.39
N GLY A 319 -3.75 16.59 11.13
CA GLY A 319 -3.23 15.46 10.36
C GLY A 319 -1.82 15.70 9.79
N SER A 320 -1.15 14.61 9.40
CA SER A 320 0.08 14.70 8.58
C SER A 320 -0.17 15.49 7.28
N PRO A 321 0.88 16.02 6.61
CA PRO A 321 0.70 16.79 5.36
C PRO A 321 -0.15 16.09 4.29
N ASP A 322 0.01 14.77 4.14
CA ASP A 322 -0.79 13.94 3.21
C ASP A 322 -2.27 13.86 3.61
N ILE A 323 -2.55 13.74 4.92
CA ILE A 323 -3.91 13.71 5.45
C ILE A 323 -4.57 15.07 5.29
N ALA A 324 -3.84 16.15 5.61
CA ALA A 324 -4.33 17.50 5.44
C ALA A 324 -4.62 17.82 3.96
N ALA A 325 -3.78 17.34 3.03
CA ALA A 325 -3.99 17.46 1.60
C ALA A 325 -5.27 16.73 1.14
N ARG A 326 -5.48 15.49 1.58
CA ARG A 326 -6.74 14.74 1.31
C ARG A 326 -7.95 15.42 1.93
N ALA A 327 -7.81 15.98 3.13
CA ALA A 327 -8.88 16.70 3.82
C ALA A 327 -9.31 17.94 3.04
N ARG A 328 -8.36 18.73 2.50
CA ARG A 328 -8.67 19.88 1.62
C ARG A 328 -9.44 19.45 0.36
N SER A 329 -9.04 18.36 -0.28
CA SER A 329 -9.76 17.78 -1.43
C SER A 329 -11.18 17.33 -1.05
N LEU A 330 -11.35 16.69 0.12
CA LEU A 330 -12.66 16.35 0.64
C LEU A 330 -13.50 17.60 0.94
N GLY A 331 -12.91 18.68 1.48
CA GLY A 331 -13.60 19.95 1.71
C GLY A 331 -14.18 20.57 0.45
N ASP A 332 -13.47 20.45 -0.67
CA ASP A 332 -13.95 20.86 -2.00
C ASP A 332 -15.08 19.96 -2.53
N ASP A 333 -15.01 18.64 -2.28
CA ASP A 333 -16.15 17.73 -2.54
C ASP A 333 -17.39 18.14 -1.74
N LEU A 334 -17.22 18.46 -0.44
CA LEU A 334 -18.32 18.93 0.42
C LEU A 334 -18.93 20.22 -0.12
N GLY A 335 -18.11 21.16 -0.58
CA GLY A 335 -18.57 22.42 -1.17
C GLY A 335 -19.45 22.20 -2.41
N ARG A 336 -19.07 21.26 -3.29
CA ARG A 336 -19.90 20.88 -4.44
C ARG A 336 -21.24 20.27 -4.02
N GLU A 337 -21.24 19.37 -3.04
CA GLU A 337 -22.49 18.76 -2.55
C GLU A 337 -23.41 19.78 -1.87
N GLU A 338 -22.83 20.74 -1.13
CA GLU A 338 -23.59 21.84 -0.51
C GLU A 338 -24.23 22.76 -1.56
N ARG A 339 -23.49 23.15 -2.60
CA ARG A 339 -24.04 23.92 -3.73
C ARG A 339 -25.11 23.15 -4.51
N ALA A 340 -24.91 21.86 -4.74
CA ALA A 340 -25.91 21.03 -5.40
C ALA A 340 -27.23 21.00 -4.59
N ARG A 341 -27.12 20.87 -3.26
CA ARG A 341 -28.29 20.86 -2.38
C ARG A 341 -28.97 22.23 -2.31
N SER A 342 -28.21 23.33 -2.29
CA SER A 342 -28.81 24.68 -2.28
C SER A 342 -29.56 25.00 -3.57
N LEU A 343 -29.15 24.42 -4.70
CA LEU A 343 -29.85 24.49 -5.99
C LEU A 343 -31.01 23.49 -6.10
N GLY A 344 -31.25 22.64 -5.10
CA GLY A 344 -32.29 21.61 -5.13
C GLY A 344 -32.01 20.46 -6.10
N LEU A 345 -30.76 20.30 -6.55
CA LEU A 345 -30.38 19.32 -7.57
C LEU A 345 -30.08 17.94 -6.96
N GLY A 346 -30.86 16.94 -7.37
CA GLY A 346 -30.60 15.54 -7.05
C GLY A 346 -29.52 14.90 -7.92
N PRO A 347 -29.07 13.68 -7.59
CA PRO A 347 -28.01 13.02 -8.36
C PRO A 347 -28.34 12.69 -9.82
N ALA A 348 -29.63 12.65 -10.20
CA ALA A 348 -30.06 12.39 -11.57
C ALA A 348 -29.97 13.63 -12.48
N GLU A 349 -29.96 14.82 -11.89
CA GLU A 349 -29.97 16.10 -12.62
C GLU A 349 -28.55 16.63 -12.88
N ARG A 350 -27.55 16.05 -12.21
CA ARG A 350 -26.16 16.50 -12.23
C ARG A 350 -25.33 15.72 -13.25
N PRO A 351 -24.45 16.38 -14.01
CA PRO A 351 -23.52 15.67 -14.90
C PRO A 351 -22.58 14.79 -14.07
N ARG A 352 -22.49 13.51 -14.42
CA ARG A 352 -21.46 12.61 -13.86
C ARG A 352 -20.17 12.82 -14.62
N MET A 353 -19.08 13.10 -13.92
CA MET A 353 -17.79 13.35 -14.55
C MET A 353 -16.65 12.76 -13.72
N TRP A 354 -15.54 12.46 -14.38
CA TRP A 354 -14.33 12.02 -13.70
C TRP A 354 -13.17 12.97 -14.00
N TRP A 355 -12.39 13.26 -12.97
CA TRP A 355 -11.14 14.01 -13.06
C TRP A 355 -10.11 13.43 -12.08
N MET A 356 -8.84 13.76 -12.29
CA MET A 356 -7.79 13.29 -11.40
C MET A 356 -7.79 14.12 -10.10
N LYS A 357 -7.84 13.45 -8.94
CA LYS A 357 -7.72 14.11 -7.62
C LYS A 357 -6.29 14.16 -7.08
N THR A 358 -5.37 13.46 -7.75
CA THR A 358 -3.98 13.29 -7.31
C THR A 358 -3.02 14.08 -8.21
N PRO A 359 -1.91 14.62 -7.67
CA PRO A 359 -1.54 14.61 -6.25
C PRO A 359 -2.56 15.39 -5.40
N TYR A 360 -2.73 15.00 -4.15
CA TYR A 360 -3.57 15.76 -3.22
C TYR A 360 -2.81 17.01 -2.78
N PRO A 361 -3.49 18.15 -2.52
CA PRO A 361 -4.95 18.33 -2.55
C PRO A 361 -5.58 18.40 -3.96
N GLY A 362 -4.76 18.64 -4.98
CA GLY A 362 -5.18 18.62 -6.38
C GLY A 362 -4.14 19.24 -7.31
N ASN A 363 -4.19 18.88 -8.59
CA ASN A 363 -3.52 19.58 -9.69
C ASN A 363 -4.48 20.60 -10.28
N PHE A 364 -4.05 21.86 -10.39
CA PHE A 364 -4.84 22.98 -10.91
C PHE A 364 -5.66 22.63 -12.17
N GLY A 365 -5.05 22.02 -13.18
CA GLY A 365 -5.77 21.69 -14.42
C GLY A 365 -6.88 20.66 -14.23
N ASP A 366 -6.63 19.64 -13.41
CA ASP A 366 -7.61 18.59 -13.14
C ASP A 366 -8.74 19.11 -12.24
N VAL A 367 -8.41 19.87 -11.19
CA VAL A 367 -9.41 20.43 -10.25
C VAL A 367 -10.22 21.57 -10.85
N LEU A 368 -9.74 22.22 -11.91
CA LEU A 368 -10.50 23.21 -12.67
C LEU A 368 -11.70 22.59 -13.40
N SER A 369 -11.59 21.32 -13.81
CA SER A 369 -12.64 20.60 -14.56
C SER A 369 -14.03 20.72 -13.95
N PRO A 370 -14.26 20.34 -12.67
CA PRO A 370 -15.59 20.41 -12.08
C PRO A 370 -16.12 21.84 -11.95
N TRP A 371 -15.26 22.84 -11.74
CA TRP A 371 -15.66 24.25 -11.62
C TRP A 371 -16.15 24.81 -12.95
N LEU A 372 -15.45 24.52 -14.05
CA LEU A 372 -15.87 24.98 -15.37
C LEU A 372 -17.11 24.24 -15.89
N VAL A 373 -17.22 22.93 -15.63
CA VAL A 373 -18.45 22.20 -15.95
C VAL A 373 -19.63 22.77 -15.16
N GLU A 374 -19.45 23.05 -13.87
CA GLU A 374 -20.48 23.69 -13.05
C GLU A 374 -20.87 25.07 -13.58
N TRP A 375 -19.89 25.90 -13.94
CA TRP A 375 -20.14 27.24 -14.49
C TRP A 375 -20.89 27.21 -15.83
N VAL A 376 -20.46 26.37 -16.78
CA VAL A 376 -21.11 26.26 -18.10
C VAL A 376 -22.54 25.70 -17.98
N THR A 377 -22.72 24.67 -17.15
CA THR A 377 -24.00 23.94 -17.07
C THR A 377 -24.98 24.50 -16.04
N GLY A 378 -24.50 25.34 -15.12
CA GLY A 378 -25.22 25.74 -13.90
C GLY A 378 -25.45 24.60 -12.91
N ARG A 379 -24.79 23.45 -13.09
CA ARG A 379 -25.03 22.23 -12.29
C ARG A 379 -23.74 21.68 -11.71
N PRO A 380 -23.58 21.63 -10.37
CA PRO A 380 -22.40 21.05 -9.76
C PRO A 380 -22.27 19.57 -10.16
N PRO A 381 -21.15 19.14 -10.75
CA PRO A 381 -21.01 17.78 -11.24
C PRO A 381 -20.89 16.77 -10.10
N LEU A 382 -21.22 15.52 -10.39
CA LEU A 382 -20.98 14.36 -9.53
C LEU A 382 -19.67 13.67 -9.93
N PHE A 383 -18.83 13.36 -8.94
CA PHE A 383 -17.66 12.52 -9.18
C PHE A 383 -18.09 11.10 -9.60
N GLY A 384 -17.67 10.70 -10.81
CA GLY A 384 -18.04 9.46 -11.48
C GLY A 384 -16.92 8.43 -11.51
N ARG A 385 -17.08 7.40 -12.35
CA ARG A 385 -16.04 6.40 -12.58
C ARG A 385 -15.17 6.84 -13.75
N ARG A 386 -13.90 6.44 -13.73
CA ARG A 386 -12.91 6.84 -14.75
C ARG A 386 -13.32 6.56 -16.20
N ASN A 387 -14.08 5.48 -16.43
CA ASN A 387 -14.54 5.05 -17.75
C ASN A 387 -16.04 5.31 -18.00
N ASP A 388 -16.69 6.15 -17.19
CA ASP A 388 -18.14 6.34 -17.22
C ASP A 388 -18.51 7.78 -16.84
N GLY A 389 -19.06 8.52 -17.80
CA GLY A 389 -19.38 9.95 -17.66
C GLY A 389 -18.46 10.90 -18.43
N LEU A 390 -18.52 12.17 -18.06
CA LEU A 390 -17.82 13.27 -18.71
C LEU A 390 -16.33 13.31 -18.38
N LEU A 391 -15.51 13.52 -19.40
CA LEU A 391 -14.08 13.82 -19.33
C LEU A 391 -13.86 15.20 -19.97
N ALA A 392 -13.41 16.17 -19.17
CA ALA A 392 -13.38 17.58 -19.55
C ALA A 392 -11.96 18.10 -19.82
N ILE A 393 -11.17 18.36 -18.78
CA ILE A 393 -9.87 19.02 -18.93
C ILE A 393 -8.73 18.01 -18.79
N GLY A 394 -7.62 18.28 -19.49
CA GLY A 394 -6.36 17.55 -19.33
C GLY A 394 -6.21 16.33 -20.22
N SER A 395 -5.19 15.52 -19.91
CA SER A 395 -4.79 14.35 -20.72
C SER A 395 -5.57 13.08 -20.38
N VAL A 396 -6.86 13.24 -20.11
CA VAL A 396 -7.75 12.19 -19.59
C VAL A 396 -8.53 11.47 -20.69
N ILE A 397 -8.46 11.93 -21.95
CA ILE A 397 -9.20 11.34 -23.08
C ILE A 397 -8.90 9.84 -23.29
N LYS A 398 -7.69 9.39 -22.96
CA LYS A 398 -7.27 7.99 -23.02
C LYS A 398 -8.05 7.05 -22.10
N PHE A 399 -8.79 7.61 -21.14
CA PHE A 399 -9.67 6.85 -20.25
C PHE A 399 -11.10 6.71 -20.79
N ALA A 400 -11.41 7.36 -21.92
CA ALA A 400 -12.72 7.29 -22.53
C ALA A 400 -13.08 5.85 -22.91
N SER A 401 -14.36 5.52 -22.76
CA SER A 401 -14.97 4.28 -23.25
C SER A 401 -16.28 4.60 -23.96
N GLY A 402 -16.98 3.58 -24.47
CA GLY A 402 -18.33 3.75 -25.03
C GLY A 402 -19.39 4.31 -24.08
N ARG A 403 -19.06 4.50 -22.79
CA ARG A 403 -19.92 5.16 -21.78
C ARG A 403 -19.41 6.55 -21.38
N SER A 404 -18.41 7.06 -22.09
CA SER A 404 -17.81 8.36 -21.82
C SER A 404 -18.33 9.42 -22.78
N THR A 405 -18.46 10.64 -22.26
CA THR A 405 -18.60 11.85 -23.09
C THR A 405 -17.32 12.68 -22.93
N VAL A 406 -16.76 13.19 -24.01
CA VAL A 406 -15.53 13.99 -24.00
C VAL A 406 -15.84 15.42 -24.41
N TRP A 407 -15.36 16.39 -23.63
CA TRP A 407 -15.50 17.82 -23.88
C TRP A 407 -14.20 18.55 -23.58
N GLY A 408 -13.38 18.76 -24.61
CA GLY A 408 -12.15 19.55 -24.54
C GLY A 408 -10.91 18.79 -24.05
N ALA A 409 -11.06 17.53 -23.61
CA ALA A 409 -9.91 16.73 -23.19
C ALA A 409 -9.01 16.40 -24.40
N GLY A 410 -7.73 16.21 -24.14
CA GLY A 410 -6.72 16.03 -25.19
C GLY A 410 -5.89 14.77 -25.02
N THR A 411 -5.32 14.26 -26.11
CA THR A 411 -4.37 13.13 -26.05
C THR A 411 -3.02 13.59 -25.47
N PRO A 412 -2.37 12.85 -24.56
CA PRO A 412 -1.02 13.20 -24.13
C PRO A 412 0.04 13.00 -25.23
N ARG A 413 -0.19 12.07 -26.18
CA ARG A 413 0.79 11.61 -27.19
C ARG A 413 0.08 11.17 -28.47
N ARG A 414 0.80 11.20 -29.60
CA ARG A 414 0.31 10.63 -30.87
C ARG A 414 0.31 9.11 -30.81
N GLY A 415 -0.64 8.47 -31.49
CA GLY A 415 -0.78 7.01 -31.52
C GLY A 415 -1.44 6.39 -30.29
N ASP A 416 -1.98 7.20 -29.38
CA ASP A 416 -2.85 6.69 -28.31
C ASP A 416 -4.13 6.10 -28.95
N ALA A 417 -4.44 4.84 -28.65
CA ALA A 417 -5.67 4.21 -29.12
C ALA A 417 -6.88 4.77 -28.35
N LEU A 418 -7.70 5.58 -29.01
CA LEU A 418 -8.87 6.22 -28.41
C LEU A 418 -10.13 5.38 -28.67
N SER A 419 -11.11 5.47 -27.77
CA SER A 419 -12.36 4.70 -27.89
C SER A 419 -13.25 5.23 -29.02
N ALA A 420 -13.37 4.49 -30.12
CA ALA A 420 -14.29 4.81 -31.22
C ALA A 420 -15.75 5.04 -30.76
N ASP A 421 -16.18 4.31 -29.73
CA ASP A 421 -17.55 4.33 -29.21
C ASP A 421 -17.84 5.50 -28.25
N ALA A 422 -16.82 6.27 -27.86
CA ALA A 422 -17.03 7.39 -26.93
C ALA A 422 -17.75 8.54 -27.66
N ARG A 423 -18.52 9.33 -26.91
CA ARG A 423 -19.20 10.50 -27.46
C ARG A 423 -18.30 11.73 -27.37
N TYR A 424 -17.80 12.23 -28.49
CA TYR A 424 -16.93 13.41 -28.55
C TYR A 424 -17.75 14.66 -28.90
N LEU A 425 -17.84 15.61 -27.96
CA LEU A 425 -18.52 16.90 -28.15
C LEU A 425 -17.54 17.99 -28.63
N ALA A 426 -16.35 17.97 -28.04
CA ALA A 426 -15.21 18.80 -28.41
C ALA A 426 -13.94 18.10 -27.90
N VAL A 427 -12.79 18.43 -28.48
CA VAL A 427 -11.48 17.93 -28.02
C VAL A 427 -10.50 19.09 -27.95
N ARG A 428 -9.36 18.91 -27.25
CA ARG A 428 -8.41 20.01 -27.04
C ARG A 428 -7.99 20.68 -28.35
N GLY A 429 -7.66 19.90 -29.38
CA GLY A 429 -7.19 20.42 -30.66
C GLY A 429 -7.22 19.43 -31.82
N PRO A 430 -6.74 19.86 -33.00
CA PRO A 430 -6.83 19.09 -34.23
C PRO A 430 -6.02 17.79 -34.21
N ILE A 431 -4.93 17.71 -33.45
CA ILE A 431 -4.16 16.46 -33.33
C ILE A 431 -4.98 15.44 -32.54
N THR A 432 -5.57 15.85 -31.41
CA THR A 432 -6.46 14.96 -30.65
C THR A 432 -7.62 14.46 -31.53
N ARG A 433 -8.22 15.33 -32.34
CA ARG A 433 -9.29 14.94 -33.26
C ARG A 433 -8.81 13.91 -34.29
N GLN A 434 -7.61 14.07 -34.85
CA GLN A 434 -7.03 13.12 -35.78
C GLN A 434 -6.88 11.73 -35.15
N GLU A 435 -6.43 11.64 -33.90
CA GLU A 435 -6.32 10.35 -33.18
C GLU A 435 -7.69 9.69 -32.96
N VAL A 436 -8.74 10.47 -32.70
CA VAL A 436 -10.11 9.96 -32.58
C VAL A 436 -10.57 9.35 -33.91
N ILE A 437 -10.37 10.08 -35.02
CA ILE A 437 -10.77 9.63 -36.36
C ILE A 437 -9.96 8.40 -36.79
N ALA A 438 -8.65 8.40 -36.53
CA ALA A 438 -7.77 7.26 -36.82
C ALA A 438 -8.17 6.00 -36.03
N SER A 439 -8.73 6.19 -34.83
CA SER A 439 -9.26 5.10 -34.00
C SER A 439 -10.67 4.64 -34.44
N GLY A 440 -11.26 5.26 -35.46
CA GLY A 440 -12.61 4.92 -35.98
C GLY A 440 -13.76 5.67 -35.31
N GLY A 441 -13.47 6.64 -34.43
CA GLY A 441 -14.49 7.48 -33.78
C GLY A 441 -14.88 8.70 -34.63
N THR A 442 -15.96 9.36 -34.23
CA THR A 442 -16.42 10.62 -34.83
C THR A 442 -16.25 11.78 -33.85
N CYS A 443 -15.68 12.88 -34.31
CA CYS A 443 -15.49 14.09 -33.49
C CYS A 443 -15.75 15.35 -34.34
N PRO A 444 -16.57 16.31 -33.86
CA PRO A 444 -16.78 17.57 -34.56
C PRO A 444 -15.51 18.42 -34.57
N GLU A 445 -15.48 19.44 -35.42
CA GLU A 445 -14.40 20.44 -35.49
C GLU A 445 -14.60 21.56 -34.46
N VAL A 446 -14.89 21.15 -33.22
CA VAL A 446 -14.97 22.06 -32.07
C VAL A 446 -13.75 21.80 -31.20
N TYR A 447 -12.90 22.81 -31.07
CA TYR A 447 -11.62 22.72 -30.37
C TYR A 447 -11.54 23.66 -29.17
N GLY A 448 -10.70 23.29 -28.22
CA GLY A 448 -10.35 24.13 -27.08
C GLY A 448 -10.26 23.33 -25.80
N ASP A 449 -9.23 23.63 -25.01
CA ASP A 449 -9.21 23.23 -23.61
C ASP A 449 -10.22 24.10 -22.84
N PRO A 450 -11.12 23.52 -22.02
CA PRO A 450 -12.10 24.32 -21.28
C PRO A 450 -11.48 25.40 -20.40
N ALA A 451 -10.22 25.26 -19.96
CA ALA A 451 -9.50 26.30 -19.22
C ALA A 451 -9.44 27.66 -19.96
N LEU A 452 -9.63 27.68 -21.29
CA LEU A 452 -9.77 28.91 -22.07
C LEU A 452 -11.02 29.72 -21.74
N LEU A 453 -12.05 29.11 -21.14
CA LEU A 453 -13.27 29.78 -20.68
C LEU A 453 -13.10 30.45 -19.31
N LEU A 454 -11.98 30.23 -18.62
CA LEU A 454 -11.75 30.72 -17.27
C LEU A 454 -11.92 32.24 -17.08
N PRO A 455 -11.52 33.12 -18.03
CA PRO A 455 -11.78 34.57 -17.92
C PRO A 455 -13.26 34.96 -17.80
N ARG A 456 -14.17 34.09 -18.26
CA ARG A 456 -15.63 34.31 -18.15
C ARG A 456 -16.18 33.92 -16.78
N PHE A 457 -15.41 33.19 -15.98
CA PHE A 457 -15.77 32.69 -14.66
C PHE A 457 -15.05 33.45 -13.54
N VAL A 458 -13.74 33.67 -13.67
CA VAL A 458 -12.90 34.31 -12.64
C VAL A 458 -12.28 35.59 -13.20
N PRO A 459 -12.50 36.76 -12.58
CA PRO A 459 -11.79 37.98 -12.96
C PRO A 459 -10.29 37.86 -12.64
N GLY A 460 -9.46 38.51 -13.46
CA GLY A 460 -8.02 38.62 -13.21
C GLY A 460 -7.68 39.68 -12.16
N HIS A 461 -6.39 39.86 -11.93
CA HIS A 461 -5.79 40.84 -11.05
C HIS A 461 -6.25 42.26 -11.39
N GLU A 462 -6.66 43.00 -10.35
CA GLU A 462 -7.05 44.40 -10.45
C GLU A 462 -5.87 45.30 -10.05
N GLY A 463 -5.30 46.03 -11.01
CA GLY A 463 -4.21 46.97 -10.72
C GLY A 463 -3.09 46.97 -11.77
N PRO A 464 -2.00 47.72 -11.54
CA PRO A 464 -0.79 47.61 -12.33
C PRO A 464 -0.17 46.22 -12.16
N LYS A 465 0.56 45.75 -13.17
CA LYS A 465 1.31 44.49 -13.09
C LYS A 465 2.36 44.57 -11.97
N GLU A 466 2.45 43.51 -11.18
CA GLU A 466 3.34 43.42 -10.02
C GLU A 466 4.69 42.77 -10.39
N HIS A 467 4.69 41.95 -11.45
CA HIS A 467 5.85 41.17 -11.87
C HIS A 467 6.05 41.22 -13.38
N GLU A 468 7.29 41.40 -13.82
CA GLU A 468 7.65 41.28 -15.25
C GLU A 468 7.41 39.85 -15.75
N VAL A 469 7.82 38.85 -14.96
CA VAL A 469 7.70 37.44 -15.33
C VAL A 469 7.23 36.59 -14.15
N GLY A 470 6.20 35.78 -14.40
CA GLY A 470 5.81 34.66 -13.56
C GLY A 470 6.37 33.34 -14.08
N PHE A 471 6.85 32.50 -13.18
CA PHE A 471 7.30 31.15 -13.47
C PHE A 471 6.35 30.12 -12.86
N ILE A 472 5.79 29.26 -13.71
CA ILE A 472 4.81 28.24 -13.32
C ILE A 472 5.42 26.85 -13.50
N ARG A 473 5.50 26.09 -12.41
CA ARG A 473 5.98 24.72 -12.40
C ARG A 473 4.84 23.73 -12.63
N HIS A 474 5.13 22.62 -13.30
CA HIS A 474 4.24 21.46 -13.28
C HIS A 474 4.22 20.85 -11.87
N VAL A 475 3.10 20.29 -11.44
CA VAL A 475 2.92 19.77 -10.07
C VAL A 475 3.93 18.70 -9.66
N THR A 476 4.44 17.91 -10.62
CA THR A 476 5.48 16.90 -10.36
C THR A 476 6.84 17.52 -10.06
N GLN A 477 7.01 18.81 -10.38
CA GLN A 477 8.23 19.58 -10.21
C GLN A 477 8.15 20.55 -9.02
N ASP A 478 7.08 20.48 -8.22
CA ASP A 478 6.90 21.38 -7.08
C ASP A 478 8.02 21.25 -6.03
N ASN A 479 8.60 20.06 -5.89
CA ASN A 479 9.69 19.83 -4.94
C ASN A 479 11.09 20.07 -5.55
N LEU A 480 11.18 20.54 -6.80
CA LEU A 480 12.48 20.89 -7.38
C LEU A 480 13.03 22.14 -6.72
N ASP A 481 14.30 22.09 -6.32
CA ASP A 481 15.03 23.28 -5.93
C ASP A 481 15.50 23.98 -7.21
N LEU A 482 14.93 25.15 -7.50
CA LEU A 482 15.26 25.96 -8.68
C LEU A 482 15.65 27.35 -8.20
N SER A 483 16.74 27.88 -8.74
CA SER A 483 17.20 29.24 -8.44
C SER A 483 16.32 30.26 -9.13
N LEU A 484 15.41 30.90 -8.38
CA LEU A 484 14.55 31.96 -8.90
C LEU A 484 15.19 33.34 -8.67
N GLY A 485 15.43 34.08 -9.74
CA GLY A 485 16.02 35.43 -9.71
C GLY A 485 15.08 36.45 -10.32
N GLY A 486 14.26 37.12 -9.49
CA GLY A 486 13.40 38.23 -9.93
C GLY A 486 12.13 37.82 -10.68
N VAL A 487 11.68 36.57 -10.53
CA VAL A 487 10.41 36.06 -11.09
C VAL A 487 9.44 35.68 -9.97
N ALA A 488 8.13 35.74 -10.23
CA ALA A 488 7.12 35.23 -9.31
C ALA A 488 7.04 33.69 -9.37
N ASP A 489 7.11 32.99 -8.24
CA ASP A 489 6.98 31.52 -8.18
C ASP A 489 5.51 31.12 -8.01
N ILE A 490 4.88 30.63 -9.07
CA ILE A 490 3.45 30.32 -9.07
C ILE A 490 3.26 28.80 -8.99
N ARG A 491 2.55 28.35 -7.94
CA ARG A 491 2.32 26.92 -7.65
C ARG A 491 0.92 26.49 -8.07
N LEU A 492 0.84 25.32 -8.71
CA LEU A 492 -0.40 24.75 -9.24
C LEU A 492 -0.96 23.59 -8.42
N THR A 493 -0.51 23.44 -7.17
CA THR A 493 -0.99 22.39 -6.26
C THR A 493 -1.94 22.97 -5.22
N GLY A 494 -3.21 22.60 -5.30
CA GLY A 494 -4.28 23.18 -4.50
C GLY A 494 -5.65 22.72 -4.95
N VAL A 495 -6.69 23.20 -4.26
CA VAL A 495 -8.10 22.89 -4.58
C VAL A 495 -9.02 23.94 -3.97
N GLY A 496 -10.23 24.08 -4.52
CA GLY A 496 -11.25 25.02 -4.06
C GLY A 496 -11.23 26.35 -4.82
N GLU A 497 -12.30 27.12 -4.65
CA GLU A 497 -12.49 28.38 -5.39
C GLU A 497 -11.46 29.45 -5.01
N ASP A 498 -11.14 29.60 -3.72
CA ASP A 498 -10.14 30.57 -3.26
C ASP A 498 -8.76 30.29 -3.86
N PHE A 499 -8.38 29.01 -3.94
CA PHE A 499 -7.13 28.60 -4.59
C PHE A 499 -7.15 28.91 -6.08
N LEU A 500 -8.26 28.58 -6.77
CA LEU A 500 -8.44 28.90 -8.19
C LEU A 500 -8.26 30.41 -8.43
N ARG A 501 -8.95 31.25 -7.65
CA ARG A 501 -8.88 32.71 -7.74
C ARG A 501 -7.47 33.23 -7.47
N SER A 502 -6.80 32.68 -6.45
CA SER A 502 -5.42 33.05 -6.11
C SER A 502 -4.42 32.71 -7.22
N VAL A 503 -4.57 31.56 -7.90
CA VAL A 503 -3.70 31.21 -9.03
C VAL A 503 -3.97 32.15 -10.22
N VAL A 504 -5.23 32.43 -10.54
CA VAL A 504 -5.58 33.37 -11.61
C VAL A 504 -5.00 34.75 -11.32
N ASP A 505 -5.18 35.27 -10.10
CA ASP A 505 -4.63 36.55 -9.66
C ASP A 505 -3.10 36.61 -9.82
N GLN A 506 -2.37 35.60 -9.33
CA GLN A 506 -0.90 35.53 -9.49
C GLN A 506 -0.45 35.49 -10.97
N ILE A 507 -1.15 34.72 -11.82
CA ILE A 507 -0.83 34.67 -13.25
C ILE A 507 -1.08 36.04 -13.88
N THR A 508 -2.19 36.68 -13.51
CA THR A 508 -2.64 37.94 -14.11
C THR A 508 -1.99 39.20 -13.55
N SER A 509 -1.29 39.10 -12.42
CA SER A 509 -0.40 40.15 -11.94
C SER A 509 0.95 40.19 -12.68
N CYS A 510 1.24 39.20 -13.53
CA CYS A 510 2.45 39.13 -14.35
C CYS A 510 2.27 39.74 -15.76
N GLU A 511 3.32 40.34 -16.32
CA GLU A 511 3.34 40.78 -17.73
C GLU A 511 3.54 39.61 -18.70
N ARG A 512 4.38 38.64 -18.33
CA ARG A 512 4.69 37.44 -19.13
C ARG A 512 4.78 36.20 -18.25
N ILE A 513 4.59 35.03 -18.85
CA ILE A 513 4.68 33.75 -18.16
C ILE A 513 5.72 32.83 -18.82
N VAL A 514 6.51 32.13 -18.01
CA VAL A 514 7.29 30.97 -18.44
C VAL A 514 6.74 29.76 -17.69
N SER A 515 6.37 28.69 -18.39
CA SER A 515 5.72 27.55 -17.73
C SER A 515 6.19 26.19 -18.23
N THR A 516 6.42 25.28 -17.29
CA THR A 516 6.56 23.85 -17.58
C THR A 516 5.22 23.11 -17.55
N SER A 517 4.13 23.77 -17.12
CA SER A 517 2.77 23.23 -17.10
C SER A 517 1.96 23.70 -18.29
N LEU A 518 1.29 22.76 -18.98
CA LEU A 518 0.37 23.12 -20.08
C LEU A 518 -0.71 24.10 -19.62
N HIS A 519 -1.36 23.85 -18.48
CA HIS A 519 -2.42 24.73 -17.98
C HIS A 519 -1.89 26.10 -17.53
N GLY A 520 -0.60 26.21 -17.18
CA GLY A 520 0.03 27.50 -16.96
C GLY A 520 0.08 28.33 -18.25
N VAL A 521 0.44 27.70 -19.36
CA VAL A 521 0.42 28.32 -20.71
C VAL A 521 -1.01 28.67 -21.13
N ILE A 522 -1.94 27.71 -21.03
CA ILE A 522 -3.34 27.89 -21.47
C ILE A 522 -4.01 29.04 -20.71
N VAL A 523 -3.90 29.05 -19.38
CA VAL A 523 -4.55 30.10 -18.57
C VAL A 523 -3.90 31.45 -18.81
N ALA A 524 -2.57 31.55 -18.86
CA ALA A 524 -1.92 32.82 -19.20
C ALA A 524 -2.44 33.39 -20.52
N ASN A 525 -2.48 32.57 -21.57
CA ASN A 525 -2.96 33.00 -22.88
C ASN A 525 -4.46 33.36 -22.89
N ALA A 526 -5.30 32.61 -22.14
CA ALA A 526 -6.73 32.91 -22.03
C ALA A 526 -6.98 34.33 -21.48
N TYR A 527 -6.11 34.82 -20.58
CA TYR A 527 -6.17 36.17 -20.03
C TYR A 527 -5.37 37.21 -20.83
N GLY A 528 -4.93 36.87 -22.05
CA GLY A 528 -4.17 37.80 -22.89
C GLY A 528 -2.70 37.98 -22.49
N ILE A 529 -2.15 37.05 -21.70
CA ILE A 529 -0.77 37.11 -21.21
C ILE A 529 0.13 36.22 -22.08
N PRO A 530 1.19 36.78 -22.70
CA PRO A 530 2.16 36.01 -23.45
C PRO A 530 2.83 34.94 -22.58
N ALA A 531 2.92 33.71 -23.07
CA ALA A 531 3.48 32.59 -22.33
C ALA A 531 4.48 31.78 -23.17
N ARG A 532 5.59 31.40 -22.53
CA ARG A 532 6.61 30.51 -23.09
C ARG A 532 6.51 29.12 -22.50
N TRP A 533 6.46 28.11 -23.36
CA TRP A 533 6.58 26.72 -22.94
C TRP A 533 8.05 26.39 -22.62
N ALA A 534 8.28 25.83 -21.44
CA ALA A 534 9.57 25.31 -21.00
C ALA A 534 9.50 23.83 -20.61
N VAL A 535 10.65 23.16 -20.60
CA VAL A 535 10.82 21.79 -20.10
C VAL A 535 12.06 21.70 -19.22
N VAL A 536 12.07 20.77 -18.26
CA VAL A 536 13.28 20.47 -17.46
C VAL A 536 13.86 19.16 -17.99
N SER A 537 15.15 19.17 -18.35
CA SER A 537 15.80 18.12 -19.15
C SER A 537 16.24 16.87 -18.38
N ASP A 538 16.22 16.87 -17.05
CA ASP A 538 16.62 15.70 -16.25
C ASP A 538 15.58 14.58 -16.33
N ALA A 539 16.02 13.37 -16.70
CA ALA A 539 15.15 12.24 -17.06
C ALA A 539 14.21 11.76 -15.92
N SER A 540 14.52 12.05 -14.65
CA SER A 540 13.61 11.75 -13.52
C SER A 540 12.44 12.72 -13.40
N GLU A 541 12.50 13.87 -14.08
CA GLU A 541 11.58 15.02 -13.95
C GLU A 541 10.79 15.30 -15.23
N ALA A 542 10.95 14.44 -16.24
CA ALA A 542 10.29 14.56 -17.53
C ALA A 542 8.77 14.43 -17.36
N ILE A 543 8.06 15.51 -17.67
CA ILE A 543 6.61 15.53 -17.67
C ILE A 543 6.11 14.54 -18.72
N SER A 544 5.16 13.67 -18.36
CA SER A 544 4.65 12.68 -19.30
C SER A 544 4.12 13.34 -20.59
N GLY A 545 4.66 12.90 -21.73
CA GLY A 545 4.32 13.38 -23.06
C GLY A 545 5.56 13.46 -23.94
N ASP A 546 5.37 13.66 -25.23
CA ASP A 546 6.41 13.95 -26.24
C ASP A 546 6.32 15.41 -26.73
N GLY A 547 5.55 16.25 -26.03
CA GLY A 547 5.23 17.62 -26.46
C GLY A 547 3.94 17.76 -27.25
N THR A 548 3.33 16.65 -27.72
CA THR A 548 2.09 16.66 -28.52
C THR A 548 0.99 17.51 -27.89
N LYS A 549 0.85 17.46 -26.57
CA LYS A 549 -0.20 18.22 -25.87
C LYS A 549 -0.07 19.74 -25.98
N PHE A 550 1.15 20.26 -26.08
CA PHE A 550 1.40 21.69 -26.26
C PHE A 550 1.17 22.08 -27.72
N GLU A 551 1.69 21.29 -28.66
CA GLU A 551 1.46 21.48 -30.10
C GLU A 551 -0.04 21.50 -30.43
N ASP A 552 -0.79 20.54 -29.90
CA ASP A 552 -2.23 20.39 -30.10
C ASP A 552 -3.01 21.60 -29.57
N TYR A 553 -2.60 22.13 -28.42
CA TYR A 553 -3.15 23.37 -27.88
C TYR A 553 -2.81 24.59 -28.75
N PHE A 554 -1.54 24.83 -29.11
CA PHE A 554 -1.20 26.00 -29.91
C PHE A 554 -1.96 26.03 -31.24
N ARG A 555 -2.08 24.87 -31.90
CA ARG A 555 -2.88 24.72 -33.12
C ARG A 555 -4.38 24.94 -32.90
N SER A 556 -4.92 24.62 -31.72
CA SER A 556 -6.34 24.80 -31.43
C SER A 556 -6.76 26.25 -31.26
N VAL A 557 -5.81 27.14 -30.98
CA VAL A 557 -6.05 28.58 -30.75
C VAL A 557 -5.33 29.48 -31.77
N GLY A 558 -4.91 28.92 -32.90
CA GLY A 558 -4.26 29.68 -33.98
C GLY A 558 -2.87 30.23 -33.65
N LEU A 559 -2.22 29.77 -32.58
CA LEU A 559 -0.89 30.24 -32.19
C LEU A 559 0.22 29.45 -32.91
N PRO A 560 1.36 30.10 -33.22
CA PRO A 560 2.54 29.39 -33.70
C PRO A 560 3.00 28.33 -32.69
N VAL A 561 3.32 27.14 -33.19
CA VAL A 561 3.90 26.08 -32.35
C VAL A 561 5.25 26.55 -31.83
N GLN A 562 5.44 26.45 -30.52
CA GLN A 562 6.70 26.79 -29.86
C GLN A 562 7.61 25.57 -29.76
N GLU A 563 8.91 25.78 -29.96
CA GLU A 563 9.92 24.86 -29.44
C GLU A 563 10.09 25.10 -27.93
N PRO A 564 10.17 24.06 -27.09
CA PRO A 564 10.26 24.25 -25.66
C PRO A 564 11.61 24.84 -25.26
N LEU A 565 11.58 25.84 -24.38
CA LEU A 565 12.78 26.32 -23.70
C LEU A 565 13.29 25.21 -22.77
N VAL A 566 14.49 24.69 -23.05
CA VAL A 566 15.12 23.65 -22.23
C VAL A 566 15.82 24.26 -21.03
N LEU A 567 15.37 23.87 -19.84
CA LEU A 567 15.94 24.26 -18.55
C LEU A 567 16.72 23.09 -17.94
N THR A 568 17.74 23.43 -17.16
CA THR A 568 18.45 22.51 -16.26
C THR A 568 18.24 22.97 -14.82
N ARG A 569 18.49 22.11 -13.83
CA ARG A 569 18.39 22.49 -12.40
C ARG A 569 19.29 23.67 -12.04
N ASP A 570 20.43 23.77 -12.71
CA ASP A 570 21.42 24.83 -12.48
C ASP A 570 21.12 26.11 -13.27
N THR A 571 20.11 26.10 -14.15
CA THR A 571 19.71 27.29 -14.92
C THR A 571 18.96 28.26 -14.00
N PRO A 572 19.48 29.48 -13.74
CA PRO A 572 18.73 30.48 -13.01
C PRO A 572 17.48 30.88 -13.78
N ILE A 573 16.34 30.91 -13.10
CA ILE A 573 15.07 31.36 -13.66
C ILE A 573 14.98 32.88 -13.50
N THR A 574 15.21 33.61 -14.58
CA THR A 574 15.25 35.07 -14.63
C THR A 574 14.23 35.64 -15.62
N PRO A 575 13.86 36.93 -15.53
CA PRO A 575 12.93 37.56 -16.48
C PRO A 575 13.34 37.41 -17.95
N SER A 576 14.65 37.41 -18.24
CA SER A 576 15.19 37.21 -19.60
C SER A 576 14.77 35.88 -20.26
N LEU A 577 14.31 34.88 -19.49
CA LEU A 577 13.74 33.66 -20.06
C LEU A 577 12.45 33.92 -20.86
N ALA A 578 11.80 35.07 -20.68
CA ALA A 578 10.62 35.50 -21.43
C ALA A 578 10.97 36.42 -22.63
N ASP A 579 12.25 36.68 -22.90
CA ASP A 579 12.70 37.57 -23.99
C ASP A 579 12.25 37.07 -25.35
N GLY A 580 11.70 37.96 -26.18
CA GLY A 580 11.21 37.62 -27.52
C GLY A 580 9.79 37.01 -27.54
N LEU A 581 9.11 36.90 -26.40
CA LEU A 581 7.65 36.78 -26.42
C LEU A 581 7.02 38.07 -27.00
N PRO A 582 5.88 37.96 -27.70
CA PRO A 582 5.14 39.14 -28.15
C PRO A 582 4.61 39.92 -26.95
N ASP A 583 4.22 41.18 -27.15
CA ASP A 583 3.64 42.01 -26.09
C ASP A 583 2.18 41.66 -25.79
N THR A 584 1.47 41.10 -26.78
CA THR A 584 0.08 40.64 -26.67
C THR A 584 -0.07 39.23 -27.26
N VAL A 585 -1.14 38.55 -26.87
CA VAL A 585 -1.55 37.27 -27.45
C VAL A 585 -3.01 37.36 -27.90
N GLU A 586 -3.24 37.05 -29.17
CA GLU A 586 -4.58 36.93 -29.75
C GLU A 586 -4.84 35.46 -30.07
N LEU A 587 -6.02 34.98 -29.68
CA LEU A 587 -6.40 33.57 -29.84
C LEU A 587 -7.51 33.46 -30.89
N ASP A 588 -7.33 32.54 -31.84
CA ASP A 588 -8.42 32.05 -32.70
C ASP A 588 -9.22 31.00 -31.92
N PHE A 589 -10.11 31.45 -31.04
CA PHE A 589 -10.86 30.60 -30.13
C PHE A 589 -12.34 31.01 -30.04
N ASP A 590 -13.23 30.10 -30.44
CA ASP A 590 -14.67 30.24 -30.28
C ASP A 590 -15.14 29.63 -28.95
N GLY A 591 -15.13 30.44 -27.89
CA GLY A 591 -15.60 30.02 -26.58
C GLY A 591 -17.10 29.74 -26.51
N ASP A 592 -17.91 30.33 -27.39
CA ASP A 592 -19.35 30.09 -27.42
C ASP A 592 -19.66 28.73 -28.05
N ALA A 593 -18.96 28.37 -29.13
CA ALA A 593 -19.03 27.03 -29.71
C ALA A 593 -18.57 25.95 -28.72
N LEU A 594 -17.47 26.18 -27.98
CA LEU A 594 -16.99 25.23 -26.99
C LEU A 594 -18.00 25.02 -25.86
N ALA A 595 -18.53 26.11 -25.27
CA ALA A 595 -19.52 26.02 -24.20
C ALA A 595 -20.85 25.43 -24.70
N GLY A 596 -21.31 25.85 -25.89
CA GLY A 596 -22.53 25.36 -26.54
C GLY A 596 -22.48 23.85 -26.79
N ALA A 597 -21.35 23.33 -27.26
CA ALA A 597 -21.17 21.88 -27.49
C ALA A 597 -21.39 21.06 -26.21
N LEU A 598 -21.02 21.57 -25.03
CA LEU A 598 -21.31 20.89 -23.76
C LEU A 598 -22.80 20.92 -23.42
N CYS A 599 -23.42 22.09 -23.46
CA CYS A 599 -24.84 22.24 -23.12
C CYS A 599 -25.73 21.41 -24.03
N GLU A 600 -25.54 21.53 -25.36
CA GLU A 600 -26.28 20.74 -26.35
C GLU A 600 -26.02 19.24 -26.17
N GLY A 601 -24.77 18.85 -25.96
CA GLY A 601 -24.39 17.47 -25.75
C GLY A 601 -25.01 16.86 -24.48
N LEU A 602 -25.24 17.65 -23.44
CA LEU A 602 -25.90 17.22 -22.20
C LEU A 602 -27.42 17.42 -22.21
N GLY A 603 -27.98 18.04 -23.27
CA GLY A 603 -29.41 18.33 -23.38
C GLY A 603 -29.89 19.40 -22.40
N LEU A 604 -29.07 20.44 -22.19
CA LEU A 604 -29.31 21.54 -21.25
C LEU A 604 -29.82 22.81 -21.94
#